data_AF-A0A945FXV7-F1
#
_entry.id   AF-A0A945FXV7-F1
#
_cell.length_a   1.000
_cell.length_b   1.000
_cell.length_c   1.000
_cell.angle_alpha   90.00
_cell.angle_beta   90.00
_cell.angle_gamma   90.00
#
_symmetry.space_group_name_H-M   'P 1'
#
loop_
_entity.id
_entity.type
_entity.pdbx_description
1 polymer ?
#
loop_
_entity_poly.entity_id
_entity_poly.type
_entity_poly.pdbx_seq_one_letter_code
_entity_poly.pdbx_strand_id
1 'polypeptide(L)'
;MMIILTKDDLKKISPELKDELINLIFEKETSKFDNEISNQDILELDDIFDSPPEDTQQETLYSYNPTEVKKVIEIDLDQTHELMSNLSEKSIQTLKLFCSDNPVHLDSLIGEDKTYKSYIELKRSFVGPVNRRLRTVTKNKSAMLFLKVSDDEFSVRSNTAISLTKYYGEV
;
A
#
# COMPACT_ATOMS: atom_id res chain seq x y z
N MET A 1 10.23 -43.60 -7.83
CA MET A 1 10.72 -43.09 -9.13
C MET A 1 11.77 -42.04 -8.83
N MET A 2 12.99 -42.20 -9.33
CA MET A 2 14.14 -41.32 -9.04
C MET A 2 14.46 -40.53 -10.31
N ILE A 3 14.36 -39.21 -10.25
CA ILE A 3 14.67 -38.33 -11.38
C ILE A 3 16.12 -37.84 -11.19
N ILE A 4 16.97 -38.13 -12.17
CA ILE A 4 18.37 -37.69 -12.18
C ILE A 4 18.47 -36.58 -13.22
N LEU A 5 18.66 -35.34 -12.76
CA LEU A 5 18.82 -34.18 -13.63
C LEU A 5 20.31 -34.01 -13.98
N THR A 6 20.62 -33.93 -15.28
CA THR A 6 21.99 -33.68 -15.74
C THR A 6 22.21 -32.19 -16.02
N LYS A 7 23.48 -31.76 -16.12
CA LYS A 7 23.84 -30.34 -16.32
C LYS A 7 23.31 -29.77 -17.64
N ASP A 8 23.08 -30.60 -18.65
CA ASP A 8 22.56 -30.14 -19.94
C ASP A 8 21.03 -30.02 -19.95
N ASP A 9 20.34 -30.76 -19.08
CA ASP A 9 18.89 -30.64 -18.89
C ASP A 9 18.55 -29.30 -18.22
N LEU A 10 19.34 -28.89 -17.21
CA LEU A 10 19.18 -27.60 -16.53
C LEU A 10 19.33 -26.38 -17.45
N LYS A 11 20.04 -26.51 -18.57
CA LYS A 11 20.21 -25.41 -19.55
C LYS A 11 19.02 -25.26 -20.49
N LYS A 12 18.19 -26.29 -20.64
CA LYS A 12 17.02 -26.31 -21.55
C LYS A 12 15.71 -26.04 -20.82
N ILE A 13 15.73 -25.98 -19.50
CA ILE A 13 14.57 -25.69 -18.67
C ILE A 13 14.21 -24.21 -18.79
N SER A 14 12.91 -23.92 -18.92
CA SER A 14 12.41 -22.55 -18.94
C SER A 14 12.72 -21.84 -17.62
N PRO A 15 12.98 -20.53 -17.64
CA PRO A 15 13.32 -19.78 -16.43
C PRO A 15 12.26 -19.93 -15.33
N GLU A 16 10.98 -19.95 -15.70
CA GLU A 16 9.84 -20.16 -14.79
C GLU A 16 9.94 -21.49 -14.03
N LEU A 17 10.27 -22.58 -14.73
CA LEU A 17 10.33 -23.93 -14.16
C LEU A 17 11.63 -24.15 -13.36
N LYS A 18 12.66 -23.36 -13.63
CA LYS A 18 13.89 -23.30 -12.84
C LYS A 18 13.64 -22.64 -11.48
N ASP A 19 12.85 -21.57 -11.45
CA ASP A 19 12.51 -20.86 -10.21
C ASP A 19 11.60 -21.71 -9.30
N GLU A 20 10.64 -22.43 -9.88
CA GLU A 20 9.83 -23.40 -9.14
C GLU A 20 10.67 -24.53 -8.51
N LEU A 21 11.65 -25.07 -9.25
CA LEU A 21 12.54 -26.11 -8.74
C LEU A 21 13.43 -25.62 -7.59
N ILE A 22 13.89 -24.37 -7.65
CA ILE A 22 14.71 -23.76 -6.58
C ILE A 22 13.87 -23.63 -5.31
N ASN A 23 12.67 -23.08 -5.40
CA ASN A 23 11.79 -22.95 -4.22
C ASN A 23 11.48 -24.32 -3.62
N LEU A 24 11.20 -25.33 -4.44
CA LEU A 24 10.86 -26.66 -3.95
C LEU A 24 12.03 -27.40 -3.28
N ILE A 25 13.28 -27.09 -3.65
CA ILE A 25 14.49 -27.71 -3.08
C ILE A 25 14.95 -26.98 -1.81
N PHE A 26 14.82 -25.66 -1.76
CA PHE A 26 15.37 -24.84 -0.67
C PHE A 26 14.33 -24.43 0.38
N GLU A 27 13.04 -24.63 0.13
CA GLU A 27 11.97 -24.21 1.03
C GLU A 27 11.38 -25.39 1.83
N LYS A 28 12.18 -25.90 2.78
CA LYS A 28 11.65 -26.51 4.02
C LYS A 28 12.75 -26.71 5.07
N GLU A 29 12.76 -25.84 6.08
CA GLU A 29 12.68 -26.20 7.51
C GLU A 29 12.98 -24.99 8.41
N THR A 30 11.92 -24.31 8.88
CA THR A 30 11.83 -23.81 10.26
C THR A 30 10.36 -23.70 10.67
N SER A 31 9.82 -24.81 11.17
CA SER A 31 8.60 -24.79 11.98
C SER A 31 8.95 -24.59 13.45
N LYS A 32 8.36 -23.58 14.11
CA LYS A 32 7.59 -23.70 15.38
C LYS A 32 7.23 -22.32 15.95
N PHE A 33 5.91 -22.09 15.99
CA PHE A 33 5.13 -21.27 16.93
C PHE A 33 5.88 -20.23 17.77
N ASP A 34 5.69 -18.96 17.42
CA ASP A 34 5.17 -17.97 18.38
C ASP A 34 4.31 -16.94 17.63
N ASN A 35 3.25 -16.53 18.32
CA ASN A 35 2.23 -15.60 17.84
C ASN A 35 2.83 -14.28 17.36
N GLU A 36 2.61 -13.94 16.11
CA GLU A 36 2.19 -12.60 15.65
C GLU A 36 1.92 -12.70 14.15
N ILE A 37 0.75 -12.24 13.72
CA ILE A 37 0.31 -12.22 12.33
C ILE A 37 1.28 -11.30 11.57
N SER A 38 2.27 -11.91 10.93
CA SER A 38 3.34 -11.20 10.24
C SER A 38 2.86 -10.68 8.90
N ASN A 39 2.89 -9.36 8.79
CA ASN A 39 3.01 -8.58 7.57
C ASN A 39 3.91 -9.30 6.53
N GLN A 40 3.36 -9.67 5.37
CA GLN A 40 4.13 -9.89 4.14
C GLN A 40 3.18 -10.12 2.95
N ASP A 41 2.68 -9.01 2.41
CA ASP A 41 2.49 -8.85 0.96
C ASP A 41 2.89 -7.41 0.63
N ILE A 42 4.17 -7.13 0.90
CA ILE A 42 4.84 -5.90 0.48
C ILE A 42 5.30 -6.14 -0.97
N LEU A 43 4.43 -5.83 -1.92
CA LEU A 43 4.88 -5.62 -3.30
C LEU A 43 5.45 -4.21 -3.42
N GLU A 44 6.77 -4.17 -3.31
CA GLU A 44 7.70 -3.21 -3.90
C GLU A 44 7.36 -2.98 -5.38
N LEU A 45 7.46 -1.72 -5.85
CA LEU A 45 7.73 -1.27 -7.24
C LEU A 45 7.19 0.13 -7.61
N ASP A 46 6.65 0.93 -6.67
CA ASP A 46 6.01 2.22 -7.06
C ASP A 46 6.86 3.50 -6.82
N ASP A 47 8.09 3.43 -6.30
CA ASP A 47 8.91 4.63 -6.03
C ASP A 47 9.90 5.01 -7.17
N ILE A 48 9.81 4.42 -8.38
CA ILE A 48 10.78 4.67 -9.48
C ILE A 48 10.35 5.78 -10.46
N PHE A 49 9.07 6.18 -10.54
CA PHE A 49 8.63 7.11 -11.58
C PHE A 49 7.94 8.36 -11.03
N ASP A 50 8.75 9.32 -10.55
CA ASP A 50 8.42 10.75 -10.62
C ASP A 50 9.66 11.64 -10.37
N SER A 51 10.66 11.56 -11.25
CA SER A 51 11.73 12.57 -11.29
C SER A 51 11.43 13.61 -12.38
N PRO A 52 11.34 14.91 -12.05
CA PRO A 52 11.40 15.98 -13.05
C PRO A 52 12.85 16.11 -13.60
N PRO A 53 13.05 16.75 -14.76
CA PRO A 53 14.30 16.67 -15.49
C PRO A 53 15.47 17.33 -14.74
N GLU A 54 16.64 16.74 -14.96
CA GLU A 54 17.93 16.99 -14.35
C GLU A 54 18.36 18.47 -14.42
N ASP A 55 18.80 19.03 -13.29
CA ASP A 55 20.04 19.80 -13.25
C ASP A 55 20.57 19.92 -11.81
N THR A 56 21.89 19.71 -11.67
CA THR A 56 22.73 19.79 -10.46
C THR A 56 23.00 18.48 -9.72
N GLN A 57 24.11 17.86 -10.11
CA GLN A 57 24.84 16.82 -9.40
C GLN A 57 25.30 17.32 -8.03
N GLN A 58 24.83 16.71 -6.94
CA GLN A 58 25.62 16.58 -5.71
C GLN A 58 25.40 15.19 -5.12
N GLU A 59 26.46 14.39 -5.21
CA GLU A 59 26.67 13.14 -4.50
C GLU A 59 26.37 13.35 -3.01
N THR A 60 25.26 12.78 -2.54
CA THR A 60 25.08 12.50 -1.13
C THR A 60 24.85 11.00 -1.01
N LEU A 61 25.80 10.32 -0.36
CA LEU A 61 25.67 8.95 0.09
C LEU A 61 24.40 8.84 0.95
N TYR A 62 23.29 8.44 0.34
CA TYR A 62 22.16 7.92 1.10
C TYR A 62 22.47 6.47 1.39
N SER A 63 22.97 6.24 2.61
CA SER A 63 22.90 4.93 3.25
C SER A 63 21.47 4.41 3.09
N TYR A 64 21.32 3.33 2.32
CA TYR A 64 20.10 2.56 2.23
C TYR A 64 19.76 2.06 3.64
N ASN A 65 18.91 2.78 4.35
CA ASN A 65 18.32 2.30 5.59
C ASN A 65 17.23 1.30 5.20
N PRO A 66 17.32 0.04 5.65
CA PRO A 66 16.34 -0.98 5.32
C PRO A 66 15.00 -0.60 5.96
N THR A 67 13.99 -0.48 5.10
CA THR A 67 12.56 -0.68 5.41
C THR A 67 12.03 0.04 6.65
N GLU A 68 11.73 1.34 6.51
CA GLU A 68 10.73 1.93 7.40
C GLU A 68 9.40 1.20 7.20
N VAL A 69 8.93 0.52 8.25
CA VAL A 69 7.68 -0.24 8.22
C VAL A 69 6.53 0.75 8.15
N LYS A 70 5.75 0.68 7.07
CA LYS A 70 4.53 1.47 6.87
C LYS A 70 3.58 1.26 8.05
N LYS A 71 3.09 2.34 8.63
CA LYS A 71 2.21 2.34 9.82
C LYS A 71 0.93 3.11 9.54
N VAL A 72 -0.20 2.49 9.86
CA VAL A 72 -1.50 3.17 9.85
C VAL A 72 -1.55 4.15 11.04
N ILE A 73 -1.75 5.43 10.74
CA ILE A 73 -1.76 6.51 11.72
C ILE A 73 -3.16 7.13 11.85
N GLU A 74 -3.36 7.84 12.96
CA GLU A 74 -4.51 8.72 13.16
C GLU A 74 -4.14 10.16 12.80
N ILE A 75 -5.13 10.91 12.31
CA ILE A 75 -5.00 12.35 12.06
C ILE A 75 -6.01 13.14 12.88
N ASP A 76 -5.59 14.33 13.30
CA ASP A 76 -6.45 15.31 13.96
C ASP A 76 -7.22 16.17 12.94
N LEU A 77 -8.02 17.10 13.45
CA LEU A 77 -8.87 17.97 12.62
C LEU A 77 -8.04 18.92 11.75
N ASP A 78 -6.95 19.49 12.28
CA ASP A 78 -6.10 20.44 11.55
C ASP A 78 -5.38 19.73 10.38
N GLN A 79 -4.86 18.53 10.64
CA GLN A 79 -4.28 17.65 9.61
C GLN A 79 -5.33 17.19 8.60
N THR A 80 -6.58 17.02 9.03
CA THR A 80 -7.68 16.68 8.11
C THR A 80 -7.96 17.84 7.16
N HIS A 81 -8.05 19.08 7.66
CA HIS A 81 -8.20 20.27 6.81
C HIS A 81 -7.04 20.40 5.81
N GLU A 82 -5.80 20.21 6.28
CA GLU A 82 -4.62 20.28 5.41
C GLU A 82 -4.59 19.14 4.36
N LEU A 83 -5.02 17.94 4.75
CA LEU A 83 -5.16 16.81 3.84
C LEU A 83 -6.21 17.11 2.76
N MET A 84 -7.41 17.53 3.15
CA MET A 84 -8.52 17.78 2.22
C MET A 84 -8.23 18.90 1.23
N SER A 85 -7.57 19.97 1.65
CA SER A 85 -7.24 21.12 0.78
C SER A 85 -6.37 20.80 -0.44
N ASN A 86 -5.72 19.64 -0.45
CA ASN A 86 -4.78 19.23 -1.50
C ASN A 86 -5.14 17.89 -2.14
N LEU A 87 -6.37 17.40 -1.91
CA LEU A 87 -6.91 16.24 -2.57
C LEU A 87 -7.84 16.66 -3.72
N SER A 88 -8.01 15.75 -4.69
CA SER A 88 -9.02 15.93 -5.71
C SER A 88 -10.42 15.84 -5.11
N GLU A 89 -11.40 16.53 -5.71
CA GLU A 89 -12.79 16.50 -5.27
C GLU A 89 -13.35 15.07 -5.18
N LYS A 90 -12.98 14.22 -6.14
CA LYS A 90 -13.31 12.78 -6.10
C LYS A 90 -12.78 12.12 -4.82
N SER A 91 -11.51 12.29 -4.49
CA SER A 91 -10.92 11.68 -3.29
C SER A 91 -11.53 12.23 -2.01
N ILE A 92 -11.86 13.52 -1.97
CA ILE A 92 -12.58 14.14 -0.85
C ILE A 92 -13.94 13.43 -0.68
N GLN A 93 -14.78 13.40 -1.73
CA GLN A 93 -16.09 12.74 -1.67
C GLN A 93 -15.99 11.27 -1.24
N THR A 94 -15.00 10.52 -1.73
CA THR A 94 -14.76 9.14 -1.30
C THR A 94 -14.38 9.03 0.18
N LEU A 95 -13.59 9.98 0.72
CA LEU A 95 -13.24 10.00 2.15
C LEU A 95 -14.46 10.19 3.06
N LYS A 96 -15.56 10.75 2.56
CA LYS A 96 -16.82 10.88 3.31
C LYS A 96 -17.37 9.51 3.76
N LEU A 97 -17.14 8.46 2.98
CA LEU A 97 -17.60 7.10 3.30
C LEU A 97 -16.97 6.56 4.60
N PHE A 98 -15.78 7.05 4.96
CA PHE A 98 -15.04 6.63 6.14
C PHE A 98 -15.40 7.41 7.42
N CYS A 99 -16.43 8.27 7.38
CA CYS A 99 -16.90 8.99 8.58
C CYS A 99 -17.57 8.06 9.62
N SER A 100 -18.09 6.91 9.18
CA SER A 100 -18.93 6.05 10.03
C SER A 100 -18.15 5.05 10.90
N ASP A 101 -16.81 5.08 10.88
CA ASP A 101 -15.90 4.10 11.52
C ASP A 101 -16.11 2.63 11.11
N ASN A 102 -17.01 2.38 10.15
CA ASN A 102 -17.25 1.06 9.61
C ASN A 102 -16.34 0.79 8.41
N PRO A 103 -15.97 -0.48 8.18
CA PRO A 103 -15.33 -0.89 6.93
C PRO A 103 -16.19 -0.50 5.72
N VAL A 104 -15.55 0.03 4.70
CA VAL A 104 -16.14 0.43 3.43
C VAL A 104 -15.73 -0.57 2.36
N HIS A 105 -16.71 -1.13 1.68
CA HIS A 105 -16.48 -2.06 0.57
C HIS A 105 -15.87 -1.34 -0.63
N LEU A 106 -14.99 -2.03 -1.35
CA LEU A 106 -14.27 -1.54 -2.51
C LEU A 106 -15.20 -0.91 -3.54
N ASP A 107 -16.32 -1.57 -3.84
CA ASP A 107 -17.32 -1.11 -4.82
C ASP A 107 -17.92 0.25 -4.47
N SER A 108 -18.04 0.56 -3.18
CA SER A 108 -18.57 1.87 -2.73
C SER A 108 -17.59 3.01 -3.00
N LEU A 109 -16.29 2.72 -3.14
CA LEU A 109 -15.24 3.72 -3.37
C LEU A 109 -15.15 4.16 -4.85
N ILE A 110 -15.83 3.45 -5.76
CA ILE A 110 -15.68 3.61 -7.21
C ILE A 110 -16.74 4.56 -7.81
N GLY A 111 -17.89 4.70 -7.13
CA GLY A 111 -19.07 5.43 -7.59
C GLY A 111 -20.03 4.52 -8.38
N GLU A 112 -21.28 4.96 -8.55
CA GLU A 112 -22.41 4.10 -8.99
C GLU A 112 -22.26 3.46 -10.39
N ASP A 113 -21.32 3.90 -11.24
CA ASP A 113 -21.21 3.46 -12.64
C ASP A 113 -19.80 3.02 -13.09
N LYS A 114 -18.89 2.74 -12.14
CA LYS A 114 -17.52 2.35 -12.49
C LYS A 114 -17.12 1.09 -11.73
N THR A 115 -16.51 0.16 -12.45
CA THR A 115 -15.85 -1.02 -11.87
C THR A 115 -14.35 -0.84 -12.04
N TYR A 116 -13.59 -0.80 -10.94
CA TYR A 116 -12.15 -0.99 -11.03
C TYR A 116 -11.91 -2.44 -11.42
N LYS A 117 -11.06 -2.68 -12.42
CA LYS A 117 -10.79 -4.04 -12.89
C LYS A 117 -9.96 -4.84 -11.89
N SER A 118 -9.30 -4.16 -10.96
CA SER A 118 -8.45 -4.77 -9.94
C SER A 118 -8.23 -3.88 -8.72
N TYR A 119 -7.93 -4.50 -7.58
CA TYR A 119 -7.41 -3.85 -6.36
C TYR A 119 -6.23 -2.90 -6.63
N ILE A 120 -5.37 -3.26 -7.58
CA ILE A 120 -4.20 -2.47 -7.97
C ILE A 120 -4.62 -1.10 -8.55
N GLU A 121 -5.73 -1.07 -9.29
CA GLU A 121 -6.24 0.16 -9.91
C GLU A 121 -6.82 1.13 -8.87
N LEU A 122 -7.54 0.63 -7.87
CA LEU A 122 -7.96 1.44 -6.72
C LEU A 122 -6.75 1.98 -5.96
N LYS A 123 -5.76 1.10 -5.69
CA LYS A 123 -4.55 1.50 -4.98
C LYS A 123 -3.85 2.66 -5.69
N ARG A 124 -3.76 2.60 -7.02
CA ARG A 124 -3.13 3.66 -7.83
C ARG A 124 -3.97 4.93 -7.92
N SER A 125 -5.29 4.82 -7.99
CA SER A 125 -6.16 5.97 -8.27
C SER A 125 -6.68 6.73 -7.04
N PHE A 126 -6.80 6.07 -5.88
CA PHE A 126 -7.32 6.68 -4.66
C PHE A 126 -6.36 6.55 -3.48
N VAL A 127 -6.02 5.32 -3.09
CA VAL A 127 -5.21 5.05 -1.87
C VAL A 127 -3.82 5.68 -1.96
N GLY A 128 -3.15 5.55 -3.11
CA GLY A 128 -1.82 6.08 -3.37
C GLY A 128 -1.76 7.60 -3.25
N PRO A 129 -2.57 8.35 -4.02
CA PRO A 129 -2.64 9.81 -3.90
C PRO A 129 -2.92 10.30 -2.48
N VAL A 130 -3.88 9.68 -1.78
CA VAL A 130 -4.23 10.06 -0.40
C VAL A 130 -3.06 9.80 0.55
N ASN A 131 -2.42 8.63 0.48
CA ASN A 131 -1.27 8.33 1.33
C ASN A 131 -0.04 9.20 0.98
N ARG A 132 0.20 9.51 -0.29
CA ARG A 132 1.27 10.44 -0.70
C ARG A 132 1.04 11.81 -0.05
N ARG A 133 -0.19 12.33 -0.10
CA ARG A 133 -0.53 13.61 0.52
C ARG A 133 -0.44 13.56 2.04
N LEU A 134 -0.94 12.49 2.65
CA LEU A 134 -0.84 12.26 4.09
C LEU A 134 0.61 12.37 4.57
N ARG A 135 1.55 11.71 3.89
CA ARG A 135 2.98 11.73 4.25
C ARG A 135 3.57 13.14 4.21
N THR A 136 3.09 13.99 3.30
CA THR A 136 3.47 15.41 3.25
C THR A 136 2.92 16.17 4.46
N VAL A 137 1.61 16.01 4.75
CA VAL A 137 0.92 16.68 5.87
C VAL A 137 1.51 16.29 7.22
N THR A 138 1.70 14.99 7.45
CA THR A 138 2.20 14.48 8.74
C THR A 138 3.72 14.42 8.82
N LYS A 139 4.44 14.77 7.74
CA LYS A 139 5.90 14.66 7.60
C LYS A 139 6.44 13.27 7.99
N ASN A 140 5.65 12.24 7.75
CA ASN A 140 5.97 10.85 8.10
C ASN A 140 5.89 10.01 6.83
N LYS A 141 7.05 9.58 6.30
CA LYS A 141 7.15 8.82 5.04
C LYS A 141 6.49 7.45 5.10
N SER A 142 6.31 6.93 6.31
CA SER A 142 5.72 5.62 6.57
C SER A 142 4.24 5.70 6.90
N ALA A 143 3.64 6.89 6.92
CA ALA A 143 2.23 7.06 7.21
C ALA A 143 1.32 6.41 6.16
N MET A 144 0.28 5.75 6.66
CA MET A 144 -0.87 5.25 5.91
C MET A 144 -2.16 5.65 6.62
N LEU A 145 -3.19 5.98 5.83
CA LEU A 145 -4.51 6.32 6.37
C LEU A 145 -5.40 5.09 6.51
N PHE A 146 -5.32 4.19 5.54
CA PHE A 146 -6.25 3.08 5.38
C PHE A 146 -5.70 1.80 5.99
N LEU A 147 -6.56 1.11 6.72
CA LEU A 147 -6.39 -0.25 7.21
C LEU A 147 -7.10 -1.20 6.25
N LYS A 148 -6.39 -2.22 5.74
CA LYS A 148 -7.01 -3.30 4.97
C LYS A 148 -7.64 -4.30 5.95
N VAL A 149 -8.96 -4.47 5.88
CA VAL A 149 -9.71 -5.40 6.77
C VAL A 149 -9.85 -6.75 6.10
N SER A 150 -10.18 -6.76 4.81
CA SER A 150 -10.26 -7.95 3.95
C SER A 150 -9.77 -7.58 2.55
N ASP A 151 -9.84 -8.50 1.58
CA ASP A 151 -9.39 -8.20 0.21
C ASP A 151 -10.14 -7.05 -0.45
N ASP A 152 -11.42 -6.88 -0.08
CA ASP A 152 -12.32 -5.90 -0.68
C ASP A 152 -12.85 -4.85 0.32
N GLU A 153 -12.29 -4.77 1.53
CA GLU A 153 -12.73 -3.79 2.54
C GLU A 153 -11.60 -3.00 3.16
N PHE A 154 -11.85 -1.70 3.32
CA PHE A 154 -10.96 -0.76 3.99
C PHE A 154 -11.63 -0.09 5.15
N SER A 155 -10.88 0.22 6.19
CA SER A 155 -11.31 1.12 7.26
C SER A 155 -10.25 2.18 7.53
N VAL A 156 -10.61 3.16 8.35
CA VAL A 156 -9.66 4.11 8.95
C VAL A 156 -9.70 3.91 10.46
N ARG A 157 -8.72 4.47 11.18
CA ARG A 157 -8.76 4.48 12.65
C ARG A 157 -9.85 5.41 13.16
N SER A 158 -10.44 5.10 14.32
CA SER A 158 -11.59 5.81 14.86
C SER A 158 -11.39 7.32 15.04
N ASN A 159 -10.20 7.76 15.49
CA ASN A 159 -9.93 9.19 15.61
C ASN A 159 -9.93 9.90 14.24
N THR A 160 -9.44 9.24 13.19
CA THR A 160 -9.54 9.74 11.81
C THR A 160 -11.00 9.83 11.37
N ALA A 161 -11.84 8.83 11.64
CA ALA A 161 -13.27 8.88 11.32
C ALA A 161 -13.98 10.05 12.02
N ILE A 162 -13.64 10.31 13.29
CA ILE A 162 -14.14 11.46 14.06
C ILE A 162 -13.70 12.79 13.43
N SER A 163 -12.41 12.92 13.08
CA SER A 163 -11.88 14.13 12.43
C SER A 163 -12.53 14.39 11.08
N LEU A 164 -12.73 13.35 10.26
CA LEU A 164 -13.46 13.42 9.00
C LEU A 164 -14.91 13.88 9.21
N THR A 165 -15.61 13.30 10.19
CA THR A 165 -17.00 13.68 10.50
C THR A 165 -17.11 15.15 10.91
N LYS A 166 -16.16 15.65 11.72
CA LYS A 166 -16.12 17.06 12.12
C LYS A 166 -15.88 17.97 10.92
N TYR A 167 -14.92 17.64 10.06
CA TYR A 167 -14.64 18.39 8.83
C TYR A 167 -15.91 18.55 7.97
N TYR A 168 -16.64 17.46 7.71
CA TYR A 168 -17.88 17.51 6.92
C TYR A 168 -19.07 18.16 7.64
N GLY A 169 -19.00 18.36 8.95
CA GLY A 169 -19.99 19.13 9.71
C GLY A 169 -19.69 20.63 9.75
N GLU A 170 -18.44 21.03 9.46
CA GLU A 170 -17.99 22.43 9.41
C GLU A 170 -18.10 23.04 8.00
N VAL A 171 -17.98 22.22 6.94
CA VAL A 171 -18.14 22.60 5.52
C VAL A 171 -19.60 22.60 5.10
#